data_AF-A0A1S3KK83-F1
#
_entry.id   AF-A0A1S3KK83-F1
#
_cell.length_a   1.000
_cell.length_b   1.000
_cell.length_c   1.000
_cell.angle_alpha   90.00
_cell.angle_beta   90.00
_cell.angle_gamma   90.00
#
_symmetry.space_group_name_H-M   'P 1'
#
loop_
_entity.id
_entity.type
_entity.pdbx_description
1 polymer ?
#
loop_
_entity_poly.entity_id
_entity_poly.type
_entity_poly.pdbx_seq_one_letter_code
_entity_poly.pdbx_strand_id
1 'polypeptide(L)'
;MGKGIIADAAVEKYFADLNASTSYIIGLLVGQGEFVVHAAMTPLKEDNPGGLMNEDDKDYILDHAEHLNRMVPGGLSVMGMFVVSPSHQTKESHMNMRRTMVAVENRVSEDRLWGLSEEDTNDRVMLHICSNTNKVTCWIMNIKEPSKSSKSATWSYLQWMTAFWPVAVCPMDIDLMFPIKDKTRHGLMQAMKDGMMRWAKKTEASVCLLNNKKLPAKTNLNPPTKRNDSQRIKIQGQIFIPTAGGKLGERPSTASVQVCSCILRLKGSLGCRAYMNPARTTAKTTTMYIKRDIIRSVYSSAKNFFQHLINDENSAKAFMGSQALAKRVFFLVPDTGISLCD
;
A
#
# COMPACT_ATOMS: atom_id res chain seq x y z
N MET A 1 -10.20 0.06 -28.85
CA MET A 1 -8.91 -0.55 -28.46
C MET A 1 -8.91 -0.71 -26.95
N GLY A 2 -8.60 -1.91 -26.45
CA GLY A 2 -8.67 -2.22 -25.01
C GLY A 2 -7.59 -1.51 -24.20
N LYS A 3 -7.83 -1.35 -22.90
CA LYS A 3 -6.86 -0.82 -21.94
C LYS A 3 -5.69 -1.83 -21.80
N GLY A 4 -4.45 -1.35 -21.83
CA GLY A 4 -3.25 -2.19 -21.71
C GLY A 4 -2.64 -2.10 -20.32
N ILE A 5 -2.10 -3.21 -19.83
CA ILE A 5 -1.28 -3.29 -18.62
C ILE A 5 0.17 -3.52 -19.02
N ILE A 6 1.06 -2.72 -18.46
CA ILE A 6 2.51 -2.75 -18.72
C ILE A 6 3.21 -3.21 -17.45
N ALA A 7 3.99 -4.27 -17.53
CA ALA A 7 4.76 -4.79 -16.40
C ALA A 7 6.27 -4.53 -16.58
N ASP A 8 6.98 -4.37 -15.46
CA ASP A 8 8.44 -4.30 -15.47
C ASP A 8 9.03 -5.64 -15.99
N ALA A 9 10.16 -5.60 -16.70
CA ALA A 9 10.86 -6.80 -17.15
C ALA A 9 11.31 -7.70 -15.98
N ALA A 10 11.51 -7.14 -14.79
CA ALA A 10 11.76 -7.95 -13.58
C ALA A 10 10.57 -8.88 -13.24
N VAL A 11 9.33 -8.47 -13.55
CA VAL A 11 8.13 -9.28 -13.37
C VAL A 11 8.07 -10.42 -14.40
N GLU A 12 8.53 -10.18 -15.63
CA GLU A 12 8.66 -11.23 -16.65
C GLU A 12 9.63 -12.32 -16.18
N LYS A 13 10.82 -11.91 -15.72
CA LYS A 13 11.83 -12.82 -15.16
C LYS A 13 11.28 -13.60 -13.97
N TYR A 14 10.61 -12.92 -13.04
CA TYR A 14 9.96 -13.55 -11.91
C TYR A 14 8.97 -14.64 -12.34
N PHE A 15 8.13 -14.38 -13.34
CA PHE A 15 7.20 -15.39 -13.85
C PHE A 15 7.87 -16.52 -14.61
N ALA A 16 9.00 -16.27 -15.29
CA ALA A 16 9.79 -17.32 -15.93
C ALA A 16 10.45 -18.26 -14.90
N ASP A 17 10.84 -17.72 -13.74
CA ASP A 17 11.43 -18.47 -12.64
C ASP A 17 10.39 -19.26 -11.81
N LEU A 18 9.10 -18.92 -11.93
CA LEU A 18 8.02 -19.71 -11.34
C LEU A 18 7.89 -21.05 -12.08
N ASN A 19 8.58 -22.07 -11.56
CA ASN A 19 8.57 -23.42 -12.11
C ASN A 19 7.21 -24.11 -11.84
N ALA A 20 6.22 -23.79 -12.66
CA ALA A 20 4.82 -24.18 -12.48
C ALA A 20 4.41 -25.36 -13.37
N SER A 21 5.34 -26.23 -13.77
CA SER A 21 5.03 -27.35 -14.67
C SER A 21 3.98 -28.31 -14.10
N THR A 22 3.75 -28.30 -12.78
CA THR A 22 2.73 -29.15 -12.11
C THR A 22 1.89 -28.44 -11.04
N SER A 23 2.22 -27.22 -10.62
CA SER A 23 1.60 -26.56 -9.46
C SER A 23 0.67 -25.40 -9.82
N TYR A 24 -0.39 -25.22 -9.03
CA TYR A 24 -1.26 -24.05 -9.07
C TYR A 24 -0.67 -22.95 -8.17
N ILE A 25 -0.22 -21.84 -8.77
CA ILE A 25 0.44 -20.74 -8.05
C ILE A 25 -0.46 -19.51 -8.06
N ILE A 26 -0.53 -18.83 -6.92
CA ILE A 26 -1.32 -17.61 -6.73
C ILE A 26 -0.41 -16.54 -6.19
N GLY A 27 -0.64 -15.31 -6.59
CA GLY A 27 -0.01 -14.18 -5.93
C GLY A 27 -0.67 -12.86 -6.24
N LEU A 28 -0.03 -11.81 -5.76
CA LEU A 28 -0.51 -10.44 -5.83
C LEU A 28 0.40 -9.61 -6.72
N LEU A 29 -0.20 -8.61 -7.36
CA LEU A 29 0.48 -7.64 -8.22
C LEU A 29 0.52 -6.29 -7.51
N VAL A 30 1.69 -5.66 -7.51
CA VAL A 30 1.91 -4.32 -6.95
C VAL A 30 2.27 -3.37 -8.09
N GLY A 31 1.75 -2.16 -8.03
CA GLY A 31 2.08 -1.14 -9.00
C GLY A 31 1.25 0.14 -8.87
N GLN A 32 1.15 0.87 -9.97
CA GLN A 32 0.52 2.17 -10.04
C GLN A 32 -0.23 2.35 -11.36
N GLY A 33 -1.56 2.54 -11.28
CA GLY A 33 -2.40 2.75 -12.46
C GLY A 33 -2.38 1.54 -13.40
N GLU A 34 -1.73 1.67 -14.54
CA GLU A 34 -1.60 0.63 -15.57
C GLU A 34 -0.26 -0.11 -15.52
N PHE A 35 0.59 0.24 -14.56
CA PHE A 35 1.98 -0.21 -14.49
C PHE A 35 2.17 -1.17 -13.32
N VAL A 36 2.52 -2.42 -13.61
CA VAL A 36 2.85 -3.46 -12.62
C VAL A 36 4.36 -3.48 -12.40
N VAL A 37 4.80 -3.22 -11.17
CA VAL A 37 6.23 -3.08 -10.86
C VAL A 37 6.80 -4.27 -10.11
N HIS A 38 5.94 -5.07 -9.48
CA HIS A 38 6.35 -6.22 -8.69
C HIS A 38 5.21 -7.25 -8.63
N ALA A 39 5.58 -8.52 -8.54
CA ALA A 39 4.69 -9.63 -8.31
C ALA A 39 5.23 -10.45 -7.13
N ALA A 40 4.33 -10.88 -6.25
CA ALA A 40 4.68 -11.68 -5.08
C ALA A 40 3.76 -12.89 -5.00
N MET A 41 4.34 -14.09 -5.00
CA MET A 41 3.62 -15.34 -4.76
C MET A 41 3.11 -15.34 -3.32
N THR A 42 1.86 -15.77 -3.13
CA THR A 42 1.32 -16.03 -1.79
C THR A 42 2.06 -17.23 -1.21
N PRO A 43 2.66 -17.11 0.00
CA PRO A 43 3.39 -18.21 0.63
C PRO A 43 2.56 -19.50 0.67
N LEU A 44 3.20 -20.62 0.33
CA LEU A 44 2.58 -21.94 0.38
C LEU A 44 2.36 -22.35 1.84
N LYS A 45 1.27 -23.07 2.12
CA LYS A 45 1.09 -23.77 3.39
C LYS A 45 2.18 -24.83 3.51
N GLU A 46 2.78 -24.97 4.70
CA GLU A 46 3.76 -26.02 4.98
C GLU A 46 3.16 -27.43 4.80
N ASP A 47 1.83 -27.58 4.89
CA ASP A 47 1.14 -28.87 4.89
C ASP A 47 0.36 -29.25 3.61
N ASN A 48 0.34 -28.44 2.53
CA ASN A 48 -0.42 -28.84 1.33
C ASN A 48 0.11 -28.27 0.00
N PRO A 49 1.12 -28.91 -0.63
CA PRO A 49 1.78 -28.39 -1.82
C PRO A 49 1.03 -28.59 -3.15
N GLY A 50 -0.26 -28.96 -3.16
CA GLY A 50 -0.93 -29.46 -4.38
C GLY A 50 -2.40 -29.11 -4.62
N GLY A 51 -2.96 -28.06 -4.03
CA GLY A 51 -4.40 -27.75 -4.12
C GLY A 51 -4.79 -26.61 -5.07
N LEU A 52 -5.89 -26.80 -5.81
CA LEU A 52 -6.72 -25.74 -6.41
C LEU A 52 -7.16 -24.75 -5.30
N MET A 53 -7.33 -23.45 -5.60
CA MET A 53 -7.86 -22.44 -4.64
C MET A 53 -9.06 -22.99 -3.85
N ASN A 54 -8.84 -23.37 -2.59
CA ASN A 54 -9.90 -23.73 -1.66
C ASN A 54 -10.24 -22.51 -0.76
N GLU A 55 -11.32 -22.60 0.03
CA GLU A 55 -11.71 -21.49 0.92
C GLU A 55 -10.62 -21.17 1.95
N ASP A 56 -9.87 -22.17 2.40
CA ASP A 56 -8.74 -21.98 3.32
C ASP A 56 -7.57 -21.25 2.66
N ASP A 57 -7.43 -21.24 1.33
CA ASP A 57 -6.39 -20.48 0.62
C ASP A 57 -6.75 -19.00 0.54
N LYS A 58 -8.04 -18.68 0.67
CA LYS A 58 -8.53 -17.30 0.62
C LYS A 58 -7.98 -16.49 1.79
N ASP A 59 -8.06 -16.98 3.02
CA ASP A 59 -7.60 -16.23 4.20
C ASP A 59 -6.09 -15.95 4.15
N TYR A 60 -5.30 -16.90 3.66
CA TYR A 60 -3.86 -16.68 3.44
C TYR A 60 -3.59 -15.61 2.38
N ILE A 61 -4.36 -15.58 1.29
CA ILE A 61 -4.26 -14.52 0.28
C ILE A 61 -4.65 -13.16 0.90
N LEU A 62 -5.66 -13.12 1.77
CA LEU A 62 -6.09 -11.90 2.45
C LEU A 62 -5.02 -11.40 3.42
N ASP A 63 -4.41 -12.27 4.21
CA ASP A 63 -3.32 -11.92 5.12
C ASP A 63 -2.08 -11.50 4.34
N HIS A 64 -1.72 -12.22 3.27
CA HIS A 64 -0.64 -11.80 2.38
C HIS A 64 -0.92 -10.42 1.77
N ALA A 65 -2.16 -10.14 1.36
CA ALA A 65 -2.52 -8.83 0.82
C ALA A 65 -2.43 -7.71 1.85
N GLU A 66 -2.84 -7.97 3.09
CA GLU A 66 -2.68 -7.00 4.18
C GLU A 66 -1.20 -6.71 4.45
N HIS A 67 -0.37 -7.74 4.57
CA HIS A 67 1.08 -7.60 4.76
C HIS A 67 1.71 -6.82 3.61
N LEU A 68 1.47 -7.26 2.37
CA LEU A 68 2.02 -6.62 1.18
C LEU A 68 1.57 -5.15 1.08
N ASN A 69 0.32 -4.82 1.41
CA ASN A 69 -0.13 -3.44 1.42
C ASN A 69 0.65 -2.56 2.42
N ARG A 70 1.02 -3.08 3.60
CA ARG A 70 1.83 -2.36 4.60
C ARG A 70 3.27 -2.15 4.11
N MET A 71 3.81 -3.14 3.40
CA MET A 71 5.16 -3.14 2.83
C MET A 71 5.35 -2.18 1.65
N VAL A 72 4.25 -1.67 1.07
CA VAL A 72 4.30 -0.88 -0.15
C VAL A 72 4.42 0.62 0.18
N PRO A 73 5.43 1.33 -0.38
CA PRO A 73 5.58 2.77 -0.19
C PRO A 73 4.47 3.61 -0.84
N GLY A 74 4.55 4.93 -0.70
CA GLY A 74 3.64 5.87 -1.34
C GLY A 74 3.63 5.73 -2.86
N GLY A 75 2.45 5.90 -3.47
CA GLY A 75 2.28 5.87 -4.93
C GLY A 75 2.13 4.46 -5.52
N LEU A 76 2.43 3.44 -4.74
CA LEU A 76 2.22 2.05 -5.09
C LEU A 76 1.06 1.45 -4.27
N SER A 77 0.43 0.43 -4.81
CA SER A 77 -0.64 -0.32 -4.15
C SER A 77 -0.73 -1.76 -4.68
N VAL A 78 -1.33 -2.65 -3.88
CA VAL A 78 -1.84 -3.94 -4.37
C VAL A 78 -2.92 -3.64 -5.42
N MET A 79 -2.60 -3.91 -6.69
CA MET A 79 -3.44 -3.52 -7.83
C MET A 79 -4.15 -4.69 -8.49
N GLY A 80 -3.80 -5.92 -8.11
CA GLY A 80 -4.33 -7.11 -8.76
C GLY A 80 -3.82 -8.41 -8.17
N MET A 81 -4.18 -9.49 -8.83
CA MET A 81 -3.72 -10.85 -8.54
C MET A 81 -3.30 -11.57 -9.81
N PHE A 82 -2.44 -12.58 -9.66
CA PHE A 82 -2.08 -13.49 -10.73
C PHE A 82 -2.30 -14.95 -10.32
N VAL A 83 -2.54 -15.79 -11.32
CA VAL A 83 -2.62 -17.24 -11.20
C VAL A 83 -1.76 -17.88 -12.28
N VAL A 84 -0.91 -18.83 -11.90
CA VAL A 84 -0.19 -19.71 -12.83
C VAL A 84 -0.73 -21.12 -12.67
N SER A 85 -1.17 -21.75 -13.75
CA SER A 85 -1.73 -23.11 -13.70
C SER A 85 -1.52 -23.88 -15.01
N PRO A 86 -1.44 -25.23 -14.98
CA PRO A 86 -1.25 -26.04 -16.19
C PRO A 86 -2.50 -26.06 -17.07
N SER A 87 -3.70 -25.99 -16.47
CA SER A 87 -4.96 -25.96 -17.20
C SER A 87 -5.29 -24.57 -17.76
N HIS A 88 -6.02 -24.56 -18.88
CA HIS A 88 -6.64 -23.34 -19.39
C HIS A 88 -7.69 -22.81 -18.40
N GLN A 89 -7.87 -21.50 -18.40
CA GLN A 89 -8.87 -20.84 -17.57
C GLN A 89 -10.28 -21.35 -17.89
N THR A 90 -11.02 -21.72 -16.85
CA THR A 90 -12.47 -22.01 -16.90
C THR A 90 -13.28 -20.81 -16.42
N LYS A 91 -14.57 -20.75 -16.79
CA LYS A 91 -15.50 -19.72 -16.28
C LYS A 91 -15.56 -19.69 -14.74
N GLU A 92 -15.46 -20.85 -14.11
CA GLU A 92 -15.46 -20.99 -12.65
C GLU A 92 -14.19 -20.41 -12.02
N SER A 93 -13.01 -20.78 -12.54
CA SER A 93 -11.73 -20.23 -12.05
C SER A 93 -11.67 -18.71 -12.16
N HIS A 94 -12.21 -18.14 -13.25
CA HIS A 94 -12.33 -16.69 -13.41
C HIS A 94 -13.27 -16.06 -12.36
N MET A 95 -14.39 -16.72 -12.06
CA MET A 95 -15.34 -16.24 -11.06
C MET A 95 -14.73 -16.26 -9.65
N ASN A 96 -13.94 -17.29 -9.33
CA ASN A 96 -13.20 -17.37 -8.07
C ASN A 96 -12.16 -16.27 -7.96
N MET A 97 -11.35 -16.01 -9.00
CA MET A 97 -10.41 -14.87 -9.01
C MET A 97 -11.15 -13.55 -8.72
N ARG A 98 -12.31 -13.31 -9.32
CA ARG A 98 -13.10 -12.10 -9.08
C ARG A 98 -13.55 -11.98 -7.63
N ARG A 99 -14.10 -13.05 -7.04
CA ARG A 99 -14.55 -13.08 -5.65
C ARG A 99 -13.39 -12.85 -4.68
N THR A 100 -12.25 -13.51 -4.93
CA THR A 100 -11.03 -13.34 -4.15
C THR A 100 -10.51 -11.91 -4.25
N MET A 101 -10.49 -11.32 -5.45
CA MET A 101 -10.05 -9.94 -5.64
C MET A 101 -10.93 -8.92 -4.88
N VAL A 102 -12.26 -9.13 -4.83
CA VAL A 102 -13.16 -8.32 -3.99
C VAL A 102 -12.81 -8.46 -2.51
N ALA A 103 -12.58 -9.67 -2.03
CA ALA A 103 -12.20 -9.90 -0.64
C ALA A 103 -10.85 -9.23 -0.31
N VAL A 104 -9.87 -9.32 -1.22
CA VAL A 104 -8.57 -8.64 -1.08
C VAL A 104 -8.74 -7.12 -1.00
N GLU A 105 -9.55 -6.50 -1.87
CA GLU A 105 -9.78 -5.05 -1.79
C GLU A 105 -10.43 -4.66 -0.47
N ASN A 106 -11.41 -5.42 0.01
CA ASN A 106 -12.07 -5.16 1.29
C ASN A 106 -11.07 -5.22 2.44
N ARG A 107 -10.22 -6.26 2.46
CA ARG A 107 -9.17 -6.44 3.47
C ARG A 107 -8.16 -5.30 3.46
N VAL A 108 -7.67 -4.93 2.29
CA VAL A 108 -6.70 -3.83 2.10
C VAL A 108 -7.31 -2.46 2.44
N SER A 109 -8.62 -2.29 2.24
CA SER A 109 -9.33 -1.03 2.49
C SER A 109 -9.77 -0.83 3.93
N GLU A 110 -9.87 -1.89 4.74
CA GLU A 110 -10.30 -1.85 6.13
C GLU A 110 -9.47 -0.86 6.98
N ASP A 111 -8.16 -0.85 6.72
CA ASP A 111 -7.16 -0.04 7.43
C ASP A 111 -6.89 1.33 6.78
N ARG A 112 -7.69 1.70 5.77
CA ARG A 112 -7.48 2.95 5.03
C ARG A 112 -8.03 4.13 5.83
N LEU A 113 -7.13 4.98 6.33
CA LEU A 113 -7.49 6.19 7.09
C LEU A 113 -7.62 7.46 6.25
N TRP A 114 -7.68 7.34 4.92
CA TRP A 114 -7.78 8.46 3.99
C TRP A 114 -8.90 8.24 2.97
N GLY A 115 -9.40 9.35 2.41
CA GLY A 115 -10.41 9.32 1.35
C GLY A 115 -9.84 8.89 0.00
N LEU A 116 -10.70 8.30 -0.84
CA LEU A 116 -10.42 8.13 -2.26
C LEU A 116 -10.33 9.51 -2.94
N SER A 117 -9.38 9.63 -3.86
CA SER A 117 -9.15 10.80 -4.70
C SER A 117 -9.46 10.45 -6.16
N GLU A 118 -9.48 11.47 -7.02
CA GLU A 118 -9.62 11.31 -8.47
C GLU A 118 -8.49 10.48 -9.11
N GLU A 119 -7.32 10.43 -8.45
CA GLU A 119 -6.15 9.70 -8.92
C GLU A 119 -6.24 8.20 -8.60
N ASP A 120 -7.19 7.81 -7.73
CA ASP A 120 -7.40 6.42 -7.35
C ASP A 120 -8.28 5.70 -8.36
N THR A 121 -7.80 4.56 -8.84
CA THR A 121 -8.56 3.69 -9.72
C THR A 121 -9.26 2.59 -8.94
N ASN A 122 -10.48 2.28 -9.36
CA ASN A 122 -11.24 1.12 -8.89
C ASN A 122 -10.94 -0.12 -9.74
N ASP A 123 -10.11 0.02 -10.77
CA ASP A 123 -9.72 -1.08 -11.63
C ASP A 123 -8.73 -1.99 -10.89
N ARG A 124 -8.96 -3.30 -10.96
CA ARG A 124 -8.06 -4.34 -10.45
C ARG A 124 -7.70 -5.31 -11.57
N VAL A 125 -6.43 -5.68 -11.60
CA VAL A 125 -5.86 -6.57 -12.61
C VAL A 125 -6.01 -8.02 -12.17
N MET A 126 -6.45 -8.88 -13.07
CA MET A 126 -6.44 -10.32 -12.91
C MET A 126 -5.63 -10.92 -14.04
N LEU A 127 -4.53 -11.59 -13.72
CA LEU A 127 -3.63 -12.20 -14.68
C LEU A 127 -3.70 -13.72 -14.56
N HIS A 128 -3.81 -14.42 -15.69
CA HIS A 128 -3.67 -15.86 -15.76
C HIS A 128 -2.52 -16.22 -16.70
N ILE A 129 -1.66 -17.13 -16.28
CA ILE A 129 -0.55 -17.67 -17.08
C ILE A 129 -0.74 -19.18 -17.14
N CYS A 130 -0.92 -19.72 -18.34
CA CYS A 130 -1.00 -21.16 -18.54
C CYS A 130 0.41 -21.75 -18.61
N SER A 131 0.86 -22.50 -17.61
CA SER A 131 2.22 -23.04 -17.58
C SER A 131 2.52 -24.07 -18.67
N ASN A 132 1.49 -24.73 -19.21
CA ASN A 132 1.67 -25.68 -20.33
C ASN A 132 1.88 -24.99 -21.69
N THR A 133 1.35 -23.77 -21.88
CA THR A 133 1.35 -23.08 -23.18
C THR A 133 2.05 -21.73 -23.17
N ASN A 134 2.47 -21.26 -21.99
CA ASN A 134 2.93 -19.90 -21.71
C ASN A 134 1.95 -18.80 -22.14
N LYS A 135 0.68 -19.15 -22.37
CA LYS A 135 -0.34 -18.20 -22.78
C LYS A 135 -0.70 -17.31 -21.59
N VAL A 136 -0.55 -16.00 -21.77
CA VAL A 136 -0.95 -14.97 -20.82
C VAL A 136 -2.33 -14.45 -21.18
N THR A 137 -3.23 -14.39 -20.20
CA THR A 137 -4.55 -13.78 -20.34
C THR A 137 -4.77 -12.77 -19.22
N CYS A 138 -5.16 -11.55 -19.57
CA CYS A 138 -5.29 -10.44 -18.63
C CYS A 138 -6.69 -9.84 -18.68
N TRP A 139 -7.25 -9.57 -17.50
CA TRP A 139 -8.53 -8.89 -17.35
C TRP A 139 -8.43 -7.73 -16.36
N ILE A 140 -9.30 -6.75 -16.58
CA ILE A 140 -9.48 -5.62 -15.69
C ILE A 140 -10.93 -5.65 -15.19
N MET A 141 -11.09 -5.68 -13.87
CA MET A 141 -12.39 -5.58 -13.22
C MET A 141 -12.51 -4.27 -12.45
N ASN A 142 -13.69 -3.66 -12.48
CA ASN A 142 -13.99 -2.52 -11.61
C ASN A 142 -14.54 -3.04 -10.28
N ILE A 143 -13.83 -2.78 -9.18
CA ILE A 143 -14.15 -3.32 -7.86
C ILE A 143 -15.44 -2.76 -7.26
N LYS A 144 -15.89 -1.57 -7.72
CA LYS A 144 -17.18 -0.99 -7.32
C LYS A 144 -18.36 -1.59 -8.08
N GLU A 145 -18.10 -2.26 -9.19
CA GLU A 145 -19.12 -2.90 -10.04
C GLU A 145 -18.80 -4.38 -10.23
N PRO A 146 -18.65 -5.17 -9.14
CA PRO A 146 -18.12 -6.52 -9.21
C PRO A 146 -19.05 -7.50 -9.93
N SER A 147 -20.31 -7.13 -10.18
CA SER A 147 -21.28 -7.91 -10.96
C SER A 147 -21.08 -7.79 -12.47
N LYS A 148 -20.52 -6.67 -12.97
CA LYS A 148 -20.28 -6.47 -14.40
C LYS A 148 -19.15 -7.37 -14.88
N SER A 149 -19.17 -7.76 -16.16
CA SER A 149 -18.10 -8.58 -16.75
C SER A 149 -16.77 -7.84 -16.74
N SER A 150 -15.69 -8.55 -16.41
CA SER A 150 -14.33 -8.03 -16.53
C SER A 150 -13.96 -7.80 -17.99
N LYS A 151 -13.24 -6.72 -18.28
CA LYS A 151 -12.82 -6.37 -19.63
C LYS A 151 -11.49 -7.04 -19.93
N SER A 152 -11.37 -7.66 -21.12
CA SER A 152 -10.08 -8.17 -21.60
C SER A 152 -9.10 -7.01 -21.79
N ALA A 153 -7.85 -7.22 -21.42
CA ALA A 153 -6.76 -6.25 -21.50
C ALA A 153 -5.53 -6.90 -22.13
N THR A 154 -4.71 -6.08 -22.79
CA THR A 154 -3.39 -6.54 -23.26
C THR A 154 -2.40 -6.52 -22.11
N TRP A 155 -1.44 -7.45 -22.15
CA TRP A 155 -0.33 -7.51 -21.20
C TRP A 155 0.98 -7.38 -22.00
N SER A 156 1.85 -6.48 -21.59
CA SER A 156 3.17 -6.31 -22.19
C SER A 156 4.23 -6.00 -21.14
N TYR A 157 5.49 -6.25 -21.48
CA TYR A 157 6.64 -5.95 -20.64
C TYR A 157 7.40 -4.73 -21.16
N LEU A 158 7.99 -3.97 -20.24
CA LEU A 158 8.83 -2.82 -20.57
C LEU A 158 10.14 -2.88 -19.78
N GLN A 159 11.25 -2.87 -20.49
CA GLN A 159 12.58 -2.84 -19.89
C GLN A 159 12.85 -1.52 -19.18
N TRP A 160 13.53 -1.61 -18.03
CA TRP A 160 13.95 -0.47 -17.20
C TRP A 160 12.81 0.49 -16.82
N MET A 161 11.57 0.00 -16.82
CA MET A 161 10.38 0.81 -16.60
C MET A 161 10.49 1.61 -15.31
N THR A 162 10.90 0.95 -14.23
CA THR A 162 10.98 1.55 -12.89
C THR A 162 12.34 2.20 -12.57
N ALA A 163 13.36 2.01 -13.41
CA ALA A 163 14.73 2.49 -13.15
C ALA A 163 14.74 4.00 -12.87
N PHE A 164 13.96 4.76 -13.64
CA PHE A 164 13.93 6.22 -13.62
C PHE A 164 12.69 6.82 -12.95
N TRP A 165 11.83 6.01 -12.31
CA TRP A 165 10.65 6.54 -11.63
C TRP A 165 11.07 7.54 -10.55
N PRO A 166 10.61 8.81 -10.61
CA PRO A 166 10.88 9.77 -9.56
C PRO A 166 10.52 9.22 -8.18
N VAL A 167 11.37 9.50 -7.20
CA VAL A 167 11.16 9.11 -5.80
C VAL A 167 11.12 10.36 -4.93
N ALA A 168 10.05 10.51 -4.17
CA ALA A 168 9.98 11.50 -3.11
C ALA A 168 10.42 10.88 -1.77
N VAL A 169 11.21 11.62 -1.00
CA VAL A 169 11.69 11.21 0.32
C VAL A 169 11.30 12.28 1.33
N CYS A 170 10.64 11.88 2.42
CA CYS A 170 10.15 12.81 3.45
C CYS A 170 10.44 12.24 4.84
N PRO A 171 11.58 12.57 5.47
CA PRO A 171 11.80 12.24 6.87
C PRO A 171 10.86 13.07 7.75
N MET A 172 10.35 12.48 8.83
CA MET A 172 9.46 13.16 9.77
C MET A 172 9.58 12.57 11.18
N ASP A 173 9.57 13.44 12.20
CA ASP A 173 9.40 13.01 13.59
C ASP A 173 7.92 12.91 13.96
N ILE A 174 7.61 11.86 14.71
CA ILE A 174 6.27 11.50 15.15
C ILE A 174 6.25 11.54 16.68
N ASP A 175 5.23 12.20 17.22
CA ASP A 175 4.94 12.23 18.65
C ASP A 175 3.42 12.34 18.83
N LEU A 176 2.77 11.19 18.98
CA LEU A 176 1.32 11.06 19.10
C LEU A 176 0.93 10.61 20.49
N MET A 177 -0.18 11.14 20.99
CA MET A 177 -0.75 10.78 22.28
C MET A 177 -2.18 10.27 22.09
N PHE A 178 -2.45 9.10 22.65
CA PHE A 178 -3.75 8.43 22.62
C PHE A 178 -4.31 8.36 24.04
N PRO A 179 -5.24 9.25 24.40
CA PRO A 179 -5.90 9.19 25.71
C PRO A 179 -6.85 7.98 25.77
N ILE A 180 -6.59 7.05 26.68
CA ILE A 180 -7.37 5.83 26.88
C ILE A 180 -8.38 6.05 28.01
N LYS A 181 -9.68 5.94 27.71
CA LYS A 181 -10.74 5.99 28.73
C LYS A 181 -10.99 4.62 29.35
N ASP A 182 -11.22 3.65 28.48
CA ASP A 182 -11.52 2.26 28.82
C ASP A 182 -10.30 1.38 28.50
N LYS A 183 -9.83 0.64 29.50
CA LYS A 183 -8.67 -0.27 29.39
C LYS A 183 -9.05 -1.66 28.87
N THR A 184 -10.31 -1.93 28.54
CA THR A 184 -10.70 -3.17 27.86
C THR A 184 -10.05 -3.27 26.48
N ARG A 185 -9.92 -4.50 25.95
CA ARG A 185 -9.47 -4.76 24.57
C ARG A 185 -10.18 -3.88 23.55
N HIS A 186 -11.51 -3.78 23.66
CA HIS A 186 -12.32 -2.96 22.77
C HIS A 186 -12.03 -1.46 22.95
N GLY A 187 -11.96 -0.99 24.20
CA GLY A 187 -11.65 0.41 24.52
C GLY A 187 -10.29 0.87 23.99
N LEU A 188 -9.26 0.02 24.07
CA LEU A 188 -7.92 0.29 23.54
C LEU A 188 -7.92 0.42 22.02
N MET A 189 -8.50 -0.56 21.31
CA MET A 189 -8.60 -0.51 19.85
C MET A 189 -9.40 0.69 19.37
N GLN A 190 -10.49 1.02 20.06
CA GLN A 190 -11.31 2.18 19.73
C GLN A 190 -10.53 3.49 19.92
N ALA A 191 -9.83 3.65 21.04
CA ALA A 191 -9.03 4.84 21.31
C ALA A 191 -7.89 5.01 20.29
N MET A 192 -7.24 3.91 19.91
CA MET A 192 -6.25 3.86 18.83
C MET A 192 -6.86 4.32 17.52
N LYS A 193 -7.95 3.69 17.08
CA LYS A 193 -8.61 3.98 15.79
C LYS A 193 -9.05 5.43 15.72
N ASP A 194 -9.68 5.94 16.77
CA ASP A 194 -10.15 7.33 16.84
C ASP A 194 -9.00 8.33 16.84
N GLY A 195 -7.93 8.06 17.60
CA GLY A 195 -6.74 8.91 17.62
C GLY A 195 -6.04 8.94 16.26
N MET A 196 -5.88 7.77 15.64
CA MET A 196 -5.26 7.63 14.33
C MET A 196 -6.11 8.27 13.22
N MET A 197 -7.43 8.14 13.26
CA MET A 197 -8.33 8.82 12.31
C MET A 197 -8.25 10.35 12.44
N ARG A 198 -8.21 10.89 13.67
CA ARG A 198 -8.03 12.34 13.88
C ARG A 198 -6.67 12.82 13.36
N TRP A 199 -5.61 12.07 13.65
CA TRP A 199 -4.27 12.41 13.18
C TRP A 199 -4.16 12.31 11.65
N ALA A 200 -4.68 11.26 11.04
CA ALA A 200 -4.69 11.07 9.59
C ALA A 200 -5.37 12.25 8.88
N LYS A 201 -6.53 12.71 9.36
CA LYS A 201 -7.20 13.92 8.84
C LYS A 201 -6.32 15.18 8.92
N LYS A 202 -5.60 15.37 10.03
CA LYS A 202 -4.64 16.49 10.17
C LYS A 202 -3.46 16.34 9.20
N THR A 203 -2.95 15.13 9.01
CA THR A 203 -1.89 14.82 8.04
C THR A 203 -2.36 15.04 6.61
N GLU A 204 -3.60 14.68 6.26
CA GLU A 204 -4.20 14.99 4.96
C GLU A 204 -4.31 16.50 4.73
N ALA A 205 -4.72 17.26 5.75
CA ALA A 205 -4.82 18.72 5.70
C ALA A 205 -3.47 19.47 5.82
N SER A 206 -2.36 18.76 6.07
CA SER A 206 -1.05 19.37 6.32
C SER A 206 -0.49 20.13 5.12
N VAL A 207 0.41 21.07 5.40
CA VAL A 207 1.19 21.76 4.35
C VAL A 207 2.38 20.88 3.99
N CYS A 208 2.56 20.61 2.70
CA CYS A 208 3.72 19.91 2.18
C CYS A 208 4.56 20.86 1.32
N LEU A 209 5.87 20.91 1.58
CA LEU A 209 6.85 21.55 0.73
C LEU A 209 7.58 20.46 -0.07
N LEU A 210 7.74 20.71 -1.37
CA LEU A 210 8.49 19.86 -2.28
C LEU A 210 9.72 20.66 -2.74
N ASN A 211 10.91 20.12 -2.49
CA ASN A 211 12.19 20.81 -2.70
C ASN A 211 12.20 22.20 -2.03
N ASN A 212 11.78 22.27 -0.77
CA ASN A 212 11.67 23.48 0.05
C ASN A 212 10.69 24.55 -0.48
N LYS A 213 9.80 24.20 -1.42
CA LYS A 213 8.82 25.13 -2.00
C LYS A 213 7.41 24.59 -1.89
N LYS A 214 6.45 25.48 -1.60
CA LYS A 214 5.03 25.18 -1.75
C LYS A 214 4.67 25.35 -3.23
N LEU A 215 4.45 24.24 -3.91
CA LEU A 215 4.18 24.24 -5.34
C LEU A 215 2.66 24.20 -5.62
N PRO A 216 2.17 24.88 -6.68
CA PRO A 216 0.82 24.71 -7.18
C PRO A 216 0.53 23.24 -7.53
N ALA A 217 -0.72 22.79 -7.28
CA ALA A 217 -1.11 21.39 -7.43
C ALA A 217 -0.77 20.75 -8.80
N LYS A 218 -0.93 21.52 -9.88
CA LYS A 218 -0.72 21.06 -11.27
C LYS A 218 0.74 21.16 -11.73
N THR A 219 1.68 21.62 -10.89
CA THR A 219 3.08 21.72 -11.27
C THR A 219 3.64 20.33 -11.58
N ASN A 220 4.10 20.14 -12.83
CA ASN A 220 4.79 18.93 -13.25
C ASN A 220 6.20 18.90 -12.62
N LEU A 221 6.54 17.82 -11.93
CA LEU A 221 7.84 17.66 -11.26
C LEU A 221 8.84 16.84 -12.09
N ASN A 222 8.43 16.43 -13.28
CA ASN A 222 9.23 15.73 -14.27
C ASN A 222 9.16 16.46 -15.63
N PRO A 223 9.72 17.69 -15.73
CA PRO A 223 9.66 18.45 -16.97
C PRO A 223 10.51 17.77 -18.07
N PRO A 224 10.08 17.83 -19.34
CA PRO A 224 10.81 17.30 -20.48
C PRO A 224 12.04 18.18 -20.75
N THR A 225 13.11 17.99 -19.98
CA THR A 225 14.41 18.62 -20.27
C THR A 225 15.39 17.54 -20.68
N LYS A 226 16.17 17.83 -21.72
CA LYS A 226 17.30 17.03 -22.20
C LYS A 226 18.35 16.89 -21.10
N ARG A 227 18.09 16.05 -20.10
CA ARG A 227 19.11 15.65 -19.13
C ARG A 227 19.84 14.46 -19.74
N ASN A 228 21.11 14.69 -20.04
CA ASN A 228 22.07 13.59 -20.14
C ASN A 228 22.08 12.86 -18.79
N ASP A 229 22.23 11.54 -18.86
CA ASP A 229 22.40 10.57 -17.76
C ASP A 229 21.16 10.21 -16.94
N SER A 230 20.67 8.99 -17.19
CA SER A 230 20.48 7.82 -16.30
C SER A 230 20.18 7.97 -14.79
N GLN A 231 20.08 9.17 -14.21
CA GLN A 231 19.88 9.36 -12.78
C GLN A 231 18.40 9.59 -12.44
N ARG A 232 17.93 8.83 -11.45
CA ARG A 232 16.58 8.98 -10.90
C ARG A 232 16.38 10.36 -10.27
N ILE A 233 15.24 10.98 -10.58
CA ILE A 233 14.80 12.22 -9.95
C ILE A 233 14.44 11.95 -8.48
N LYS A 234 15.13 12.65 -7.57
CA LYS A 234 14.81 12.66 -6.13
C LYS A 234 14.09 13.96 -5.77
N ILE A 235 12.99 13.85 -5.03
CA ILE A 235 12.19 14.98 -4.56
C ILE A 235 12.23 15.00 -3.02
N GLN A 236 12.69 16.10 -2.43
CA GLN A 236 12.69 16.28 -0.99
C GLN A 236 11.30 16.75 -0.52
N GLY A 237 10.63 15.94 0.29
CA GLY A 237 9.38 16.31 0.96
C GLY A 237 9.62 16.83 2.37
N GLN A 238 8.82 17.81 2.78
CA GLN A 238 8.69 18.26 4.17
C GLN A 238 7.21 18.44 4.49
N ILE A 239 6.75 17.96 5.64
CA ILE A 239 5.35 18.03 6.07
C ILE A 239 5.22 18.81 7.37
N PHE A 240 4.28 19.74 7.39
CA PHE A 240 3.93 20.55 8.54
C PHE A 240 2.48 20.24 8.94
N ILE A 241 2.32 19.41 9.98
CA ILE A 241 1.00 19.05 10.51
C ILE A 241 0.49 20.19 11.40
N PRO A 242 -0.73 20.72 11.15
CA PRO A 242 -1.32 21.73 12.02
C PRO A 242 -1.53 21.21 13.44
N THR A 243 -1.04 21.97 14.43
CA THR A 243 -1.21 21.65 15.86
C THR A 243 -2.66 21.89 16.31
N ALA A 244 -3.29 22.95 15.80
CA ALA A 244 -4.69 23.30 16.05
C ALA A 244 -5.63 22.82 14.94
N GLY A 245 -6.79 22.28 15.30
CA GLY A 245 -7.83 21.81 14.37
C GLY A 245 -8.70 22.90 13.75
N GLY A 246 -8.20 24.14 13.65
CA GLY A 246 -8.92 25.28 13.06
C GLY A 246 -8.45 25.61 11.65
N LYS A 247 -9.20 26.43 10.92
CA LYS A 247 -8.72 27.01 9.66
C LYS A 247 -7.45 27.83 9.92
N LEU A 248 -6.58 27.98 8.93
CA LEU A 248 -5.42 28.87 9.02
C LEU A 248 -5.88 30.28 9.45
N GLY A 249 -5.56 30.70 10.68
CA GLY A 249 -5.99 31.99 11.25
C GLY A 249 -7.01 31.91 12.40
N GLU A 250 -7.66 30.78 12.62
CA GLU A 250 -8.52 30.56 13.79
C GLU A 250 -7.69 29.93 14.93
N ARG A 251 -7.35 30.74 15.94
CA ARG A 251 -6.85 30.19 17.22
C ARG A 251 -8.03 29.46 17.90
N PRO A 252 -7.91 28.18 18.25
CA PRO A 252 -8.83 27.61 19.23
C PRO A 252 -8.54 28.31 20.56
N SER A 253 -9.43 29.21 20.97
CA SER A 253 -9.32 29.94 22.25
C SER A 253 -9.63 29.06 23.48
N THR A 254 -9.83 27.76 23.32
CA THR A 254 -10.23 26.86 24.41
C THR A 254 -9.36 25.60 24.44
N ALA A 255 -8.76 25.34 25.60
CA ALA A 255 -8.13 24.06 25.89
C ALA A 255 -9.24 23.02 26.14
N SER A 256 -9.17 21.88 25.43
CA SER A 256 -10.07 20.76 25.67
C SER A 256 -9.49 19.88 26.79
N VAL A 257 -10.24 19.71 27.88
CA VAL A 257 -9.90 18.74 28.94
C VAL A 257 -10.57 17.41 28.60
N GLN A 258 -9.79 16.32 28.58
CA GLN A 258 -10.31 14.98 28.40
C GLN A 258 -9.94 14.11 29.61
N VAL A 259 -10.95 13.61 30.31
CA VAL A 259 -10.76 12.57 31.33
C VAL A 259 -10.31 11.27 30.66
N CYS A 260 -9.20 10.71 31.14
CA CYS A 260 -8.67 9.44 30.68
C CYS A 260 -8.02 8.68 31.84
N SER A 261 -7.98 7.35 31.73
CA SER A 261 -7.39 6.45 32.71
C SER A 261 -5.89 6.28 32.51
N CYS A 262 -5.40 6.45 31.28
CA CYS A 262 -3.98 6.54 30.94
C CYS A 262 -3.77 7.21 29.56
N ILE A 263 -2.53 7.53 29.24
CA ILE A 263 -2.11 8.05 27.93
C ILE A 263 -1.07 7.10 27.34
N LEU A 264 -1.31 6.67 26.11
CA LEU A 264 -0.31 5.96 25.33
C LEU A 264 0.39 6.95 24.40
N ARG A 265 1.73 6.95 24.39
CA ARG A 265 2.52 7.85 23.57
C ARG A 265 3.32 7.07 22.52
N LEU A 266 3.09 7.36 21.25
CA LEU A 266 3.85 6.83 20.13
C LEU A 266 4.85 7.88 19.65
N LYS A 267 6.14 7.63 19.85
CA LYS A 267 7.22 8.55 19.47
C LYS A 267 8.27 7.85 18.60
N GLY A 268 8.79 8.54 17.60
CA GLY A 268 9.89 8.06 16.78
C GLY A 268 10.14 8.93 15.56
N SER A 269 11.02 8.48 14.68
CA SER A 269 11.27 9.12 13.39
C SER A 269 10.91 8.16 12.26
N LEU A 270 10.27 8.67 11.22
CA LEU A 270 9.80 7.91 10.06
C LEU A 270 10.47 8.41 8.79
N GLY A 271 11.07 7.50 8.02
CA GLY A 271 11.46 7.75 6.64
C GLY A 271 10.32 7.40 5.69
N CYS A 272 9.67 8.40 5.10
CA CYS A 272 8.69 8.18 4.04
C CYS A 272 9.36 8.13 2.65
N ARG A 273 8.87 7.21 1.81
CA ARG A 273 9.22 7.12 0.39
C ARG A 273 7.95 7.04 -0.46
N ALA A 274 7.93 7.75 -1.58
CA ALA A 274 6.88 7.62 -2.57
C ALA A 274 7.46 7.52 -3.97
N TYR A 275 6.97 6.57 -4.77
CA TYR A 275 7.37 6.38 -6.16
C TYR A 275 6.28 6.88 -7.09
N MET A 276 6.67 7.52 -8.18
CA MET A 276 5.72 8.10 -9.13
C MET A 276 6.04 7.68 -10.55
N ASN A 277 4.99 7.41 -11.32
CA ASN A 277 5.08 7.28 -12.74
C ASN A 277 5.52 8.63 -13.35
N PRO A 278 6.62 8.65 -14.13
CA PRO A 278 7.15 9.83 -14.80
C PRO A 278 6.10 10.67 -15.55
N ALA A 279 5.14 10.01 -16.21
CA ALA A 279 4.11 10.66 -17.04
C ALA A 279 3.01 11.35 -16.22
N ARG A 280 2.86 11.03 -14.93
CA ARG A 280 1.77 11.52 -14.05
C ARG A 280 2.28 12.21 -12.78
N THR A 281 3.57 12.58 -12.75
CA THR A 281 4.20 13.16 -11.57
C THR A 281 3.87 14.66 -11.45
N THR A 282 2.94 15.01 -10.57
CA THR A 282 2.57 16.39 -10.23
C THR A 282 2.82 16.67 -8.75
N ALA A 283 2.83 17.95 -8.36
CA ALA A 283 2.88 18.34 -6.96
C ALA A 283 1.71 17.76 -6.14
N LYS A 284 0.50 17.69 -6.72
CA LYS A 284 -0.69 17.08 -6.10
C LYS A 284 -0.46 15.59 -5.82
N THR A 285 -0.12 14.80 -6.85
CA THR A 285 0.05 13.34 -6.71
C THR A 285 1.20 13.01 -5.77
N THR A 286 2.32 13.74 -5.89
CA THR A 286 3.49 13.56 -5.02
C THR A 286 3.15 13.83 -3.56
N THR A 287 2.51 14.96 -3.27
CA THR A 287 2.09 15.32 -1.90
C THR A 287 1.14 14.27 -1.32
N MET A 288 0.18 13.82 -2.13
CA MET A 288 -0.79 12.80 -1.74
C MET A 288 -0.11 11.47 -1.38
N TYR A 289 0.82 11.00 -2.21
CA TYR A 289 1.53 9.75 -1.98
C TYR A 289 2.45 9.80 -0.76
N ILE A 290 3.14 10.91 -0.51
CA ILE A 290 3.93 11.12 0.71
C ILE A 290 3.03 11.00 1.95
N LYS A 291 1.90 11.73 1.95
CA LYS A 291 0.97 11.75 3.10
C LYS A 291 0.39 10.36 3.36
N ARG A 292 -0.01 9.63 2.31
CA ARG A 292 -0.57 8.29 2.44
C ARG A 292 0.46 7.27 2.94
N ASP A 293 1.71 7.36 2.49
CA ASP A 293 2.79 6.52 3.01
C ASP A 293 3.00 6.74 4.52
N ILE A 294 3.01 8.01 4.94
CA ILE A 294 3.14 8.38 6.36
C ILE A 294 1.97 7.84 7.17
N ILE A 295 0.74 8.08 6.71
CA ILE A 295 -0.47 7.64 7.42
C ILE A 295 -0.49 6.11 7.55
N ARG A 296 -0.24 5.40 6.44
CA ARG A 296 -0.21 3.94 6.41
C ARG A 296 0.84 3.38 7.36
N SER A 297 2.06 3.91 7.31
CA SER A 297 3.19 3.39 8.09
C SER A 297 2.96 3.57 9.59
N VAL A 298 2.58 4.78 10.02
CA VAL A 298 2.33 5.05 11.44
C VAL A 298 1.13 4.25 11.94
N TYR A 299 0.08 4.12 11.14
CA TYR A 299 -1.07 3.30 11.51
C TYR A 299 -0.73 1.82 11.64
N SER A 300 0.04 1.26 10.71
CA SER A 300 0.48 -0.13 10.77
C SER A 300 1.32 -0.39 12.02
N SER A 301 2.28 0.48 12.33
CA SER A 301 3.10 0.36 13.55
C SER A 301 2.25 0.46 14.82
N ALA A 302 1.28 1.39 14.87
CA ALA A 302 0.35 1.48 15.97
C ALA A 302 -0.54 0.23 16.07
N LYS A 303 -1.13 -0.24 14.96
CA LYS A 303 -2.01 -1.42 14.93
C LYS A 303 -1.31 -2.64 15.49
N ASN A 304 -0.11 -2.93 14.99
CA ASN A 304 0.69 -4.05 15.46
C ASN A 304 0.97 -3.93 16.96
N PHE A 305 1.39 -2.75 17.44
CA PHE A 305 1.61 -2.51 18.87
C PHE A 305 0.37 -2.79 19.72
N PHE A 306 -0.77 -2.21 19.35
CA PHE A 306 -2.02 -2.39 20.10
C PHE A 306 -2.50 -3.84 20.06
N GLN A 307 -2.35 -4.54 18.94
CA GLN A 307 -2.65 -5.97 18.85
C GLN A 307 -1.76 -6.81 19.78
N HIS A 308 -0.45 -6.52 19.83
CA HIS A 308 0.46 -7.18 20.77
C HIS A 308 0.09 -6.89 22.23
N LEU A 309 -0.19 -5.62 22.56
CA LEU A 309 -0.60 -5.20 23.90
C LEU A 309 -1.86 -5.93 24.38
N ILE A 310 -2.81 -6.15 23.48
CA ILE A 310 -4.09 -6.82 23.75
C ILE A 310 -3.92 -8.34 23.94
N ASN A 311 -2.99 -8.94 23.21
CA ASN A 311 -2.77 -10.38 23.22
C ASN A 311 -1.76 -10.81 24.32
N ASP A 312 -1.07 -9.86 24.96
CA ASP A 312 -0.16 -10.15 26.08
C ASP A 312 -0.95 -10.37 27.38
N GLU A 313 -0.97 -11.61 27.87
CA GLU A 313 -1.60 -11.99 29.14
C GLU A 313 -1.01 -11.24 30.35
N ASN A 314 0.21 -10.70 30.23
CA ASN A 314 0.88 -9.88 31.25
C ASN A 314 0.68 -8.36 31.05
N SER A 315 -0.37 -7.95 30.33
CA SER A 315 -0.67 -6.55 29.93
C SER A 315 -0.51 -5.48 31.01
N ALA A 316 -0.63 -5.82 32.31
CA ALA A 316 -0.35 -4.92 33.43
C ALA A 316 1.08 -4.30 33.40
N LYS A 317 2.09 -5.05 32.92
CA LYS A 317 3.45 -4.52 32.70
C LYS A 317 3.55 -3.71 31.41
N ALA A 318 2.78 -4.06 30.38
CA ALA A 318 2.80 -3.39 29.09
C ALA A 318 2.21 -1.96 29.13
N PHE A 319 1.37 -1.64 30.13
CA PHE A 319 0.93 -0.26 30.41
C PHE A 319 1.97 0.60 31.15
N MET A 320 3.05 0.00 31.64
CA MET A 320 4.04 0.65 32.50
C MET A 320 5.44 0.52 31.88
N GLY A 321 5.73 1.34 30.86
CA GLY A 321 7.08 1.40 30.28
C GLY A 321 7.12 1.93 28.86
N SER A 322 8.34 2.02 28.31
CA SER A 322 8.58 2.27 26.90
C SER A 322 8.89 0.94 26.21
N GLN A 323 8.19 0.65 25.12
CA GLN A 323 8.45 -0.51 24.28
C GLN A 323 8.92 -0.04 22.90
N ALA A 324 10.00 -0.64 22.41
CA ALA A 324 10.48 -0.38 21.06
C ALA A 324 9.54 -1.05 20.04
N LEU A 325 9.22 -0.32 18.98
CA LEU A 325 8.50 -0.86 17.83
C LEU A 325 9.46 -1.41 16.79
N ALA A 326 8.96 -2.32 15.95
CA ALA A 326 9.67 -2.77 14.77
C ALA A 326 10.11 -1.57 13.92
N LYS A 327 11.36 -1.60 13.47
CA LYS A 327 11.92 -0.58 12.59
C LYS A 327 11.42 -0.87 11.17
N ARG A 328 11.10 0.19 10.42
CA ARG A 328 10.82 0.12 8.99
C ARG A 328 12.14 0.16 8.21
N VAL A 329 12.45 -0.88 7.47
CA VAL A 329 13.64 -1.09 6.65
C VAL A 329 13.24 -1.19 5.19
N PHE A 330 13.91 -0.45 4.32
CA PHE A 330 13.68 -0.53 2.89
C PHE A 330 14.65 -1.50 2.24
N PHE A 331 14.12 -2.41 1.43
CA PHE A 331 14.91 -3.31 0.59
C PHE A 331 14.62 -3.05 -0.88
N LEU A 332 15.66 -3.06 -1.71
CA LEU A 332 15.53 -2.89 -3.16
C LEU A 332 14.94 -4.16 -3.76
N VAL A 333 13.89 -4.04 -4.57
CA VAL A 333 13.36 -5.16 -5.34
C VAL A 333 14.36 -5.46 -6.47
N PRO A 334 14.88 -6.70 -6.58
CA PRO A 334 15.88 -7.07 -7.57
C PRO A 334 15.49 -6.64 -8.98
N ASP A 335 16.48 -6.19 -9.76
CA ASP A 335 16.33 -5.78 -11.17
C ASP A 335 15.34 -4.61 -11.41
N THR A 336 14.82 -3.98 -10.35
CA THR A 336 13.93 -2.82 -10.44
C THR A 336 14.57 -1.56 -9.83
N GLY A 337 13.93 -0.43 -10.10
CA GLY A 337 14.24 0.80 -9.40
C GLY A 337 13.61 0.93 -8.00
N ILE A 338 12.70 0.06 -7.60
CA ILE A 338 11.80 0.34 -6.48
C ILE A 338 12.25 -0.38 -5.23
N SER A 339 12.01 0.23 -4.07
CA SER A 339 12.16 -0.43 -2.77
C SER A 339 10.80 -0.72 -2.17
N LEU A 340 10.64 -1.88 -1.56
CA LEU A 340 9.56 -2.16 -0.61
C LEU A 340 10.10 -1.98 0.82
N CYS A 341 9.23 -2.01 1.82
CA CYS A 341 9.59 -2.01 3.23
C CYS A 341 9.03 -3.24 3.95
N ASP A 342 9.54 -3.54 5.14
CA ASP A 342 9.00 -4.56 6.06
C ASP A 342 7.82 -4.04 6.91
#